data_AF-A0A2E0V2Z6-F1
#
_entry.id   AF-A0A2E0V2Z6-F1
#
_cell.length_a   1.000
_cell.length_b   1.000
_cell.length_c   1.000
_cell.angle_alpha   90.00
_cell.angle_beta   90.00
_cell.angle_gamma   90.00
#
_symmetry.space_group_name_H-M   'P 1'
#
loop_
_entity.id
_entity.type
_entity.pdbx_description
1 polymer ?
#
loop_
_entity_poly.entity_id
_entity_poly.type
_entity_poly.pdbx_seq_one_letter_code
_entity_poly.pdbx_strand_id
1 'polypeptide(L)'
;MKNLQPAPSQGRLSRVRVAAIIFLFSLSLPMTSCSIKSSRPDQGHKIAAKASQISKGRVVLVHGIFDTRIGFHPLRKAIVSAGYECLVPSLKPVDGRKGLEPMARQLRDVIEAEWGKDDEFAIVAFSMGGLVSRYYLQELGGAERCQGLYTIATPHNGTYTAYLYPGEGTRQMRPESQFLTDLKKGGHIYKDLKIPTASYRSPLDVVMLPLESPKWQHGENVRFWSPIHPALLWEKKLHRDLLRRLGANG
;
A
#
# COMPACT_ATOMS: atom_id res chain seq x y z
N MET A 1 66.28 -16.13 -23.00
CA MET A 1 65.42 -14.93 -23.10
C MET A 1 63.99 -15.35 -22.81
N LYS A 2 63.41 -14.77 -21.77
CA LYS A 2 62.05 -15.02 -21.28
C LYS A 2 61.04 -14.39 -22.24
N ASN A 3 59.91 -15.06 -22.47
CA ASN A 3 58.61 -14.40 -22.57
C ASN A 3 57.52 -15.43 -22.22
N LEU A 4 57.08 -15.37 -20.95
CA LEU A 4 55.91 -16.05 -20.43
C LEU A 4 54.65 -15.36 -20.97
N GLN A 5 53.70 -16.16 -21.46
CA GLN A 5 52.32 -15.73 -21.65
C GLN A 5 51.63 -15.55 -20.28
N PRO A 6 50.81 -14.50 -20.06
CA PRO A 6 49.99 -14.42 -18.87
C PRO A 6 48.75 -15.31 -19.00
N ALA A 7 48.52 -16.13 -17.97
CA ALA A 7 47.30 -16.92 -17.78
C ALA A 7 46.08 -16.01 -17.51
N PRO A 8 44.85 -16.46 -17.86
CA PRO A 8 43.64 -15.69 -17.58
C PRO A 8 43.36 -15.66 -16.07
N SER A 9 43.25 -14.45 -15.52
CA SER A 9 42.86 -14.23 -14.13
C SER A 9 41.39 -14.59 -13.93
N GLN A 10 41.15 -15.74 -13.29
CA GLN A 10 39.84 -16.06 -12.73
C GLN A 10 39.57 -15.13 -11.54
N GLY A 11 38.94 -14.00 -11.82
CA GLY A 11 38.37 -13.10 -10.83
C GLY A 11 37.23 -13.79 -10.09
N ARG A 12 37.52 -14.21 -8.87
CA ARG A 12 36.59 -14.78 -7.90
C ARG A 12 35.48 -13.77 -7.60
N LEU A 13 34.31 -13.94 -8.23
CA LEU A 13 33.08 -13.23 -7.86
C LEU A 13 32.74 -13.57 -6.41
N SER A 14 33.05 -12.67 -5.49
CA SER A 14 32.63 -12.78 -4.11
C SER A 14 31.11 -12.72 -4.07
N ARG A 15 30.47 -13.82 -3.65
CA ARG A 15 29.05 -13.87 -3.37
C ARG A 15 28.75 -12.93 -2.19
N VAL A 16 28.38 -11.69 -2.48
CA VAL A 16 27.81 -10.81 -1.47
C VAL A 16 26.42 -11.34 -1.16
N ARG A 17 26.33 -12.19 -0.13
CA ARG A 17 25.07 -12.49 0.53
C ARG A 17 24.69 -11.27 1.35
N VAL A 18 23.96 -10.33 0.74
CA VAL A 18 23.24 -9.31 1.52
C VAL A 18 22.10 -10.05 2.22
N ALA A 19 22.31 -10.37 3.49
CA ALA A 19 21.24 -10.84 4.35
C ALA A 19 20.22 -9.70 4.48
N ALA A 20 19.03 -9.91 3.90
CA ALA A 20 17.89 -9.02 4.07
C ALA A 20 17.39 -9.13 5.52
N ILE A 21 17.96 -8.31 6.40
CA ILE A 21 17.41 -8.07 7.74
C ILE A 21 16.73 -6.71 7.67
N ILE A 22 15.40 -6.75 7.60
CA ILE A 22 14.42 -5.95 8.37
C ILE A 22 13.06 -6.37 7.80
N PHE A 23 12.53 -7.46 8.34
CA PHE A 23 11.12 -7.82 8.25
C PHE A 23 10.69 -8.26 9.64
N LEU A 24 9.82 -7.46 10.26
CA LEU A 24 9.00 -7.74 11.45
C LEU A 24 9.74 -7.95 12.79
N PHE A 25 9.64 -6.96 13.67
CA PHE A 25 9.53 -7.26 15.11
C PHE A 25 8.10 -7.74 15.37
N SER A 26 7.89 -9.05 15.37
CA SER A 26 6.75 -9.66 16.05
C SER A 26 7.11 -9.81 17.53
N LEU A 27 6.54 -8.96 18.39
CA LEU A 27 6.65 -9.11 19.84
C LEU A 27 5.75 -10.27 20.27
N SER A 28 6.32 -11.46 20.46
CA SER A 28 5.62 -12.61 21.06
C SER A 28 5.98 -12.71 22.54
N LEU A 29 5.03 -12.34 23.41
CA LEU A 29 5.04 -12.67 24.84
C LEU A 29 4.26 -13.98 25.03
N PRO A 30 4.76 -14.96 25.81
CA PRO A 30 4.01 -16.17 26.12
C PRO A 30 2.93 -15.87 27.15
N MET A 31 1.66 -16.04 26.79
CA MET A 31 0.55 -16.12 27.73
C MET A 31 0.24 -17.59 28.01
N THR A 32 0.23 -17.92 29.29
CA THR A 32 -0.18 -19.18 29.87
C THR A 32 -1.59 -19.57 29.40
N SER A 33 -1.73 -20.83 29.00
CA SER A 33 -2.98 -21.45 28.58
C SER A 33 -3.94 -21.59 29.75
N CYS A 34 -5.16 -21.05 29.60
CA CYS A 34 -6.32 -21.58 30.30
C CYS A 34 -7.44 -21.76 29.27
N SER A 35 -7.89 -23.00 29.15
CA SER A 35 -8.80 -23.48 28.11
C SER A 35 -10.24 -23.15 28.47
N ILE A 36 -10.94 -22.42 27.59
CA ILE A 36 -12.41 -22.39 27.55
C ILE A 36 -12.83 -22.54 26.09
N LYS A 37 -13.45 -23.68 25.77
CA LYS A 37 -14.12 -23.93 24.50
C LYS A 37 -15.33 -22.99 24.36
N SER A 38 -15.41 -22.27 23.26
CA SER A 38 -16.67 -21.69 22.78
C SER A 38 -16.62 -21.57 21.25
N SER A 39 -17.50 -22.32 20.60
CA SER A 39 -17.70 -22.38 19.14
C SER A 39 -18.54 -21.20 18.66
N ARG A 40 -18.00 -20.35 17.77
CA ARG A 40 -18.70 -19.54 16.74
C ARG A 40 -17.66 -18.86 15.82
N PRO A 41 -17.92 -18.71 14.51
CA PRO A 41 -16.97 -18.13 13.56
C PRO A 41 -16.86 -16.60 13.72
N ASP A 42 -15.64 -16.10 13.59
CA ASP A 42 -15.24 -14.69 13.67
C ASP A 42 -15.69 -13.92 12.41
N GLN A 43 -16.76 -13.12 12.56
CA GLN A 43 -17.20 -12.08 11.63
C GLN A 43 -16.95 -10.74 12.32
N GLY A 44 -15.98 -9.97 11.81
CA GLY A 44 -15.47 -8.79 12.48
C GLY A 44 -15.21 -7.59 11.56
N HIS A 45 -16.16 -7.23 10.70
CA HIS A 45 -16.23 -5.86 10.16
C HIS A 45 -16.70 -4.93 11.27
N LYS A 46 -15.76 -4.39 12.07
CA LYS A 46 -16.11 -3.45 13.15
C LYS A 46 -16.23 -2.03 12.59
N ILE A 47 -17.46 -1.69 12.20
CA ILE A 47 -17.91 -0.30 12.07
C ILE A 47 -17.85 0.33 13.47
N ALA A 48 -17.07 1.40 13.61
CA ALA A 48 -17.12 2.25 14.78
C ALA A 48 -17.69 3.59 14.33
N ALA A 49 -19.02 3.67 14.23
CA ALA A 49 -19.72 4.92 13.98
C ALA A 49 -20.02 5.59 15.32
N LYS A 50 -19.55 6.83 15.50
CA LYS A 50 -20.02 7.71 16.57
C LYS A 50 -21.42 8.17 16.16
N ALA A 51 -22.45 7.55 16.72
CA ALA A 51 -23.85 7.82 16.43
C ALA A 51 -24.24 9.24 16.84
N SER A 52 -24.09 10.23 15.94
CA SER A 52 -24.92 11.46 15.83
C SER A 52 -24.46 12.44 14.73
N GLN A 53 -23.49 12.10 13.88
CA GLN A 53 -22.99 13.01 12.83
C GLN A 53 -23.21 12.41 11.45
N ILE A 54 -23.77 13.19 10.52
CA ILE A 54 -23.76 12.85 9.09
C ILE A 54 -22.30 12.72 8.69
N SER A 55 -21.95 11.56 8.10
CA SER A 55 -20.57 11.28 7.69
C SER A 55 -20.10 12.34 6.68
N LYS A 56 -18.86 12.81 6.82
CA LYS A 56 -18.22 13.70 5.83
C LYS A 56 -17.83 12.99 4.54
N GLY A 57 -17.98 11.67 4.50
CA GLY A 57 -17.59 10.83 3.37
C GLY A 57 -16.97 9.52 3.83
N ARG A 58 -16.56 8.71 2.86
CA ARG A 58 -16.06 7.36 3.08
C ARG A 58 -14.60 7.24 2.68
N VAL A 59 -13.81 6.56 3.50
CA VAL A 59 -12.38 6.35 3.26
C VAL A 59 -12.03 4.87 3.38
N VAL A 60 -11.37 4.33 2.36
CA VAL A 60 -10.86 2.95 2.37
C VAL A 60 -9.35 2.97 2.62
N LEU A 61 -8.91 2.29 3.68
CA LEU A 61 -7.48 2.10 3.99
C LEU A 61 -6.99 0.76 3.45
N VAL A 62 -6.12 0.80 2.45
CA VAL A 62 -5.62 -0.40 1.75
C VAL A 62 -4.19 -0.72 2.17
N HIS A 63 -3.98 -1.91 2.74
CA HIS A 63 -2.70 -2.30 3.35
C HIS A 63 -1.61 -2.68 2.35
N GLY A 64 -0.37 -2.67 2.84
CA GLY A 64 0.79 -3.19 2.11
C GLY A 64 0.93 -4.71 2.20
N ILE A 65 2.01 -5.23 1.62
CA ILE A 65 2.36 -6.65 1.73
C ILE A 65 2.53 -7.07 3.20
N PHE A 66 2.11 -8.29 3.54
CA PHE A 66 2.05 -8.86 4.89
C PHE A 66 1.07 -8.18 5.88
N ASP A 67 0.00 -7.57 5.37
CA ASP A 67 -1.10 -7.01 6.17
C ASP A 67 -0.63 -5.99 7.22
N THR A 68 -0.16 -4.84 6.73
CA THR A 68 0.33 -3.73 7.55
C THR A 68 -0.77 -2.95 8.29
N ARG A 69 -2.00 -3.48 8.39
CA ARG A 69 -3.16 -2.76 8.96
C ARG A 69 -2.98 -2.35 10.41
N ILE A 70 -2.15 -3.07 11.18
CA ILE A 70 -1.79 -2.66 12.55
C ILE A 70 -1.18 -1.24 12.55
N GLY A 71 -0.37 -0.93 11.54
CA GLY A 71 0.22 0.40 11.36
C GLY A 71 -0.80 1.51 11.09
N PHE A 72 -2.00 1.18 10.58
CA PHE A 72 -3.04 2.15 10.30
C PHE A 72 -3.78 2.65 11.53
N HIS A 73 -3.63 2.06 12.72
CA HIS A 73 -4.45 2.43 13.87
C HIS A 73 -4.47 3.95 14.16
N PRO A 74 -3.32 4.67 14.20
CA PRO A 74 -3.33 6.11 14.42
C PRO A 74 -4.00 6.88 13.28
N LEU A 75 -3.74 6.49 12.03
CA LEU A 75 -4.31 7.12 10.84
C LEU A 75 -5.83 6.93 10.77
N ARG A 76 -6.32 5.71 10.98
CA ARG A 76 -7.76 5.40 11.08
C ARG A 76 -8.41 6.21 12.17
N LYS A 77 -7.79 6.30 13.36
CA LYS A 77 -8.31 7.12 14.46
C LYS A 77 -8.45 8.57 14.03
N ALA A 78 -7.45 9.13 13.33
CA ALA A 78 -7.51 10.50 12.83
C ALA A 78 -8.64 10.72 11.81
N ILE A 79 -8.80 9.80 10.85
CA ILE A 79 -9.87 9.82 9.83
C ILE A 79 -11.27 9.76 10.48
N VAL A 80 -11.49 8.80 11.37
CA VAL A 80 -12.79 8.64 12.06
C VAL A 80 -13.07 9.83 12.98
N SER A 81 -12.06 10.35 13.69
CA SER A 81 -12.22 11.53 14.54
C SER A 81 -12.55 12.79 13.75
N ALA A 82 -12.13 12.85 12.48
CA ALA A 82 -12.45 13.95 11.58
C ALA A 82 -13.88 13.88 11.00
N GLY A 83 -14.61 12.79 11.23
CA GLY A 83 -16.01 12.61 10.84
C GLY A 83 -16.23 11.73 9.60
N TYR A 84 -15.22 10.99 9.14
CA TYR A 84 -15.36 10.07 8.01
C TYR A 84 -15.68 8.65 8.46
N GLU A 85 -16.47 7.95 7.67
CA GLU A 85 -16.58 6.50 7.74
C GLU A 85 -15.28 5.87 7.19
N CYS A 86 -14.77 4.82 7.83
CA CYS A 86 -13.48 4.25 7.47
C CYS A 86 -13.48 2.72 7.44
N LEU A 87 -13.30 2.17 6.23
CA LEU A 87 -13.19 0.75 5.95
C LEU A 87 -11.71 0.34 5.84
N VAL A 88 -11.35 -0.82 6.37
CA VAL A 88 -9.95 -1.33 6.34
C VAL A 88 -9.90 -2.82 5.93
N PRO A 89 -10.13 -3.12 4.64
CA PRO A 89 -10.23 -4.50 4.14
C PRO A 89 -8.97 -5.33 4.41
N SER A 90 -9.12 -6.62 4.70
CA SER A 90 -8.00 -7.57 4.75
C SER A 90 -7.91 -8.33 3.42
N LEU A 91 -7.08 -7.85 2.50
CA LEU A 91 -6.91 -8.47 1.20
C LEU A 91 -5.99 -9.69 1.30
N LYS A 92 -6.41 -10.81 0.71
CA LYS A 92 -5.73 -12.11 0.81
C LYS A 92 -5.27 -12.63 -0.55
N PRO A 93 -4.21 -13.45 -0.61
CA PRO A 93 -3.26 -13.71 0.47
C PRO A 93 -2.44 -12.45 0.77
N VAL A 94 -2.15 -12.22 2.05
CA VAL A 94 -1.55 -10.94 2.51
C VAL A 94 -0.15 -10.69 1.97
N ASP A 95 0.54 -11.75 1.57
CA ASP A 95 1.88 -11.76 0.97
C ASP A 95 1.85 -11.47 -0.55
N GLY A 96 0.67 -11.26 -1.15
CA GLY A 96 0.53 -10.98 -2.58
C GLY A 96 0.94 -12.15 -3.48
N ARG A 97 1.13 -13.37 -2.96
CA ARG A 97 1.70 -14.49 -3.74
C ARG A 97 0.89 -14.86 -4.98
N LYS A 98 -0.41 -14.54 -5.00
CA LYS A 98 -1.35 -14.77 -6.12
C LYS A 98 -1.48 -13.60 -7.10
N GLY A 99 -0.76 -12.50 -6.91
CA GLY A 99 -0.87 -11.29 -7.75
C GLY A 99 -1.73 -10.20 -7.13
N LEU A 100 -1.65 -9.00 -7.69
CA LEU A 100 -2.33 -7.79 -7.21
C LEU A 100 -3.74 -7.65 -7.79
N GLU A 101 -4.02 -8.21 -8.97
CA GLU A 101 -5.34 -8.18 -9.60
C GLU A 101 -6.40 -8.95 -8.80
N PRO A 102 -6.14 -10.17 -8.28
CA PRO A 102 -7.07 -10.84 -7.37
C PRO A 102 -7.31 -10.05 -6.07
N MET A 103 -6.30 -9.30 -5.60
CA MET A 103 -6.46 -8.42 -4.42
C MET A 103 -7.32 -7.20 -4.76
N ALA A 104 -7.19 -6.65 -5.97
CA ALA A 104 -8.01 -5.53 -6.44
C ALA A 104 -9.49 -5.94 -6.62
N ARG A 105 -9.75 -7.17 -7.07
CA ARG A 105 -11.12 -7.74 -7.09
C ARG A 105 -11.69 -7.86 -5.68
N GLN A 106 -10.92 -8.38 -4.72
CA GLN A 106 -11.35 -8.40 -3.32
C GLN A 106 -11.61 -6.99 -2.77
N LEU A 107 -10.78 -6.00 -3.12
CA LEU A 107 -10.98 -4.63 -2.70
C LEU A 107 -12.33 -4.10 -3.22
N ARG A 108 -12.62 -4.28 -4.51
CA ARG A 108 -13.93 -3.96 -5.10
C ARG A 108 -15.06 -4.64 -4.34
N ASP A 109 -14.98 -5.97 -4.20
CA ASP A 109 -16.06 -6.79 -3.63
C ASP A 109 -16.37 -6.39 -2.18
N VAL A 110 -15.35 -6.05 -1.39
CA VAL A 110 -15.51 -5.59 -0.01
C VAL A 110 -16.14 -4.19 0.05
N ILE A 111 -15.72 -3.26 -0.81
CA ILE A 111 -16.31 -1.92 -0.86
C ILE A 111 -17.78 -2.00 -1.29
N GLU A 112 -18.08 -2.77 -2.34
CA GLU A 112 -19.44 -2.96 -2.85
C GLU A 112 -20.35 -3.67 -1.84
N ALA A 113 -19.81 -4.62 -1.08
CA ALA A 113 -20.59 -5.29 -0.03
C ALA A 113 -20.92 -4.35 1.14
N GLU A 114 -20.02 -3.43 1.49
CA GLU A 114 -20.20 -2.51 2.62
C GLU A 114 -21.12 -1.33 2.28
N TRP A 115 -20.90 -0.69 1.12
CA TRP A 115 -21.59 0.56 0.75
C TRP A 115 -22.45 0.42 -0.51
N GLY A 116 -22.25 -0.59 -1.33
CA GLY A 116 -22.92 -0.71 -2.62
C GLY A 116 -22.08 -0.20 -3.78
N LYS A 117 -22.63 -0.35 -4.98
CA LYS A 117 -21.92 -0.17 -6.25
C LYS A 117 -21.77 1.29 -6.66
N ASP A 118 -22.71 2.13 -6.26
CA ASP A 118 -22.80 3.52 -6.70
C ASP A 118 -22.22 4.51 -5.68
N ASP A 119 -21.88 4.02 -4.49
CA ASP A 119 -21.42 4.88 -3.40
C ASP A 119 -19.99 5.36 -3.61
N GLU A 120 -19.77 6.64 -3.37
CA GLU A 120 -18.49 7.30 -3.54
C GLU A 120 -17.56 7.11 -2.33
N PHE A 121 -16.25 7.10 -2.57
CA PHE A 121 -15.22 6.96 -1.53
C PHE A 121 -13.88 7.56 -1.96
N ALA A 122 -13.03 7.87 -0.98
CA ALA A 122 -11.61 8.10 -1.19
C ALA A 122 -10.80 6.86 -0.78
N ILE A 123 -9.66 6.64 -1.43
CA ILE A 123 -8.71 5.59 -1.07
C ILE A 123 -7.46 6.19 -0.47
N VAL A 124 -7.03 5.62 0.66
CA VAL A 124 -5.72 5.87 1.25
C VAL A 124 -4.97 4.53 1.30
N ALA A 125 -3.87 4.42 0.58
CA ALA A 125 -3.24 3.14 0.32
C ALA A 125 -1.75 3.15 0.68
N PHE A 126 -1.29 2.09 1.35
CA PHE A 126 0.11 1.95 1.76
C PHE A 126 0.84 0.92 0.92
N SER A 127 2.06 1.25 0.49
CA SER A 127 2.98 0.33 -0.18
C SER A 127 2.32 -0.39 -1.35
N MET A 128 2.37 -1.73 -1.38
CA MET A 128 1.67 -2.58 -2.34
C MET A 128 0.19 -2.20 -2.54
N GLY A 129 -0.50 -1.76 -1.49
CA GLY A 129 -1.92 -1.40 -1.53
C GLY A 129 -2.23 -0.27 -2.52
N GLY A 130 -1.29 0.63 -2.77
CA GLY A 130 -1.48 1.69 -3.76
C GLY A 130 -1.56 1.16 -5.19
N LEU A 131 -0.80 0.11 -5.51
CA LEU A 131 -0.87 -0.54 -6.81
C LEU A 131 -2.14 -1.38 -6.97
N VAL A 132 -2.56 -2.07 -5.90
CA VAL A 132 -3.85 -2.76 -5.86
C VAL A 132 -5.00 -1.78 -6.10
N SER A 133 -4.94 -0.61 -5.44
CA SER A 133 -5.93 0.46 -5.60
C SER A 133 -5.93 1.03 -7.01
N ARG A 134 -4.74 1.27 -7.60
CA ARG A 134 -4.64 1.72 -8.99
C ARG A 134 -5.28 0.75 -9.96
N TYR A 135 -5.03 -0.55 -9.82
CA TYR A 135 -5.66 -1.56 -10.67
C TYR A 135 -7.18 -1.57 -10.50
N TYR A 136 -7.68 -1.48 -9.26
CA TYR A 136 -9.12 -1.37 -9.01
C TYR A 136 -9.74 -0.16 -9.72
N LEU A 137 -9.12 1.02 -9.60
CA LEU A 137 -9.64 2.24 -10.21
C LEU A 137 -9.58 2.20 -11.74
N GLN A 138 -8.44 1.76 -12.31
CA GLN A 138 -8.19 1.82 -13.75
C GLN A 138 -8.86 0.68 -14.53
N GLU A 139 -8.87 -0.54 -13.99
CA GLU A 139 -9.23 -1.74 -14.76
C GLU A 139 -10.56 -2.36 -14.32
N LEU A 140 -11.08 -1.99 -13.15
CA LEU A 140 -12.28 -2.60 -12.57
C LEU A 140 -13.40 -1.58 -12.32
N GLY A 141 -13.32 -0.40 -12.94
CA GLY A 141 -14.38 0.62 -12.93
C GLY A 141 -14.49 1.44 -11.65
N GLY A 142 -13.55 1.30 -10.70
CA GLY A 142 -13.60 2.04 -9.44
C GLY A 142 -13.41 3.55 -9.57
N ALA A 143 -12.86 4.04 -10.69
CA ALA A 143 -12.50 5.44 -10.87
C ALA A 143 -13.72 6.40 -10.91
N GLU A 144 -14.84 5.99 -11.49
CA GLU A 144 -16.05 6.82 -11.65
C GLU A 144 -16.65 7.30 -10.31
N ARG A 145 -16.37 6.57 -9.23
CA ARG A 145 -16.88 6.84 -7.87
C ARG A 145 -15.76 7.16 -6.87
N CYS A 146 -14.56 7.44 -7.38
CA CYS A 146 -13.39 7.71 -6.54
C CYS A 146 -13.20 9.21 -6.33
N GLN A 147 -13.43 9.66 -5.09
CA GLN A 147 -13.23 11.03 -4.66
C GLN A 147 -11.78 11.40 -4.37
N GLY A 148 -10.85 10.44 -4.46
CA GLY A 148 -9.42 10.71 -4.38
C GLY A 148 -8.58 9.47 -4.09
N LEU A 149 -7.34 9.45 -4.59
CA LEU A 149 -6.35 8.40 -4.31
C LEU A 149 -5.09 8.99 -3.67
N TYR A 150 -4.88 8.66 -2.39
CA TYR A 150 -3.74 9.09 -1.61
C TYR A 150 -2.86 7.90 -1.26
N THR A 151 -1.65 7.89 -1.81
CA THR A 151 -0.73 6.76 -1.65
C THR A 151 0.38 7.10 -0.68
N ILE A 152 0.83 6.12 0.10
CA ILE A 152 1.90 6.24 1.08
C ILE A 152 2.94 5.18 0.76
N ALA A 153 4.15 5.61 0.38
CA ALA A 153 5.28 4.76 0.01
C ALA A 153 4.91 3.66 -1.01
N THR A 154 4.06 3.98 -1.97
CA THR A 154 3.66 3.02 -3.02
C THR A 154 4.74 2.93 -4.09
N PRO A 155 5.17 1.72 -4.52
CA PRO A 155 6.20 1.58 -5.54
C PRO A 155 5.63 1.83 -6.95
N HIS A 156 5.26 3.08 -7.26
CA HIS A 156 4.62 3.44 -8.55
C HIS A 156 5.47 3.09 -9.77
N ASN A 157 6.80 3.14 -9.63
CA ASN A 157 7.78 2.75 -10.65
C ASN A 157 8.48 1.43 -10.32
N GLY A 158 7.91 0.64 -9.40
CA GLY A 158 8.45 -0.63 -8.94
C GLY A 158 9.62 -0.48 -7.97
N THR A 159 9.98 -1.55 -7.28
CA THR A 159 11.07 -1.54 -6.32
C THR A 159 11.99 -2.76 -6.42
N TYR A 160 13.29 -2.55 -6.26
CA TYR A 160 14.29 -3.60 -6.23
C TYR A 160 14.13 -4.55 -5.03
N THR A 161 13.52 -4.11 -3.94
CA THR A 161 13.27 -5.00 -2.79
C THR A 161 12.24 -6.10 -3.11
N ALA A 162 11.41 -5.91 -4.15
CA ALA A 162 10.48 -6.92 -4.63
C ALA A 162 11.17 -8.15 -5.28
N TYR A 163 12.48 -8.09 -5.55
CA TYR A 163 13.25 -9.27 -5.94
C TYR A 163 13.56 -10.21 -4.77
N LEU A 164 13.42 -9.76 -3.52
CA LEU A 164 13.78 -10.51 -2.31
C LEU A 164 12.71 -11.53 -1.87
N TYR A 165 11.50 -11.48 -2.46
CA TYR A 165 10.40 -12.34 -2.09
C TYR A 165 9.73 -12.94 -3.33
N PRO A 166 9.38 -14.25 -3.32
CA PRO A 166 8.76 -14.90 -4.46
C PRO A 166 7.26 -14.55 -4.57
N GLY A 167 6.66 -14.89 -5.71
CA GLY A 167 5.22 -14.73 -5.94
C GLY A 167 4.89 -13.71 -7.01
N GLU A 168 3.65 -13.75 -7.46
CA GLU A 168 3.23 -12.94 -8.60
C GLU A 168 3.12 -11.45 -8.24
N GLY A 169 2.61 -11.11 -7.04
CA GLY A 169 2.50 -9.72 -6.61
C GLY A 169 3.85 -9.01 -6.52
N THR A 170 4.90 -9.70 -6.06
CA THR A 170 6.24 -9.10 -6.03
C THR A 170 6.87 -9.04 -7.43
N ARG A 171 6.57 -9.98 -8.33
CA ARG A 171 6.93 -9.86 -9.75
C ARG A 171 6.31 -8.62 -10.39
N GLN A 172 5.04 -8.35 -10.09
CA GLN A 172 4.32 -7.17 -10.56
C GLN A 172 4.88 -5.87 -9.96
N MET A 173 5.40 -5.90 -8.73
CA MET A 173 6.04 -4.75 -8.09
C MET A 173 7.49 -4.48 -8.53
N ARG A 174 8.08 -5.30 -9.41
CA ARG A 174 9.44 -5.05 -9.92
C ARG A 174 9.44 -3.90 -10.93
N PRO A 175 10.52 -3.10 -11.00
CA PRO A 175 10.67 -2.09 -12.03
C PRO A 175 10.45 -2.68 -13.42
N GLU A 176 9.78 -1.91 -14.28
CA GLU A 176 9.50 -2.27 -15.68
C GLU A 176 8.65 -3.53 -15.88
N SER A 177 7.97 -4.02 -14.83
CA SER A 177 7.01 -5.11 -15.00
C SER A 177 5.89 -4.73 -15.98
N GLN A 178 5.33 -5.73 -16.67
CA GLN A 178 4.20 -5.53 -17.57
C GLN A 178 3.02 -4.87 -16.83
N PHE A 179 2.75 -5.32 -15.60
CA PHE A 179 1.71 -4.76 -14.73
C PHE A 179 1.89 -3.25 -14.50
N LEU A 180 3.10 -2.79 -14.14
CA LEU A 180 3.36 -1.35 -13.94
C LEU A 180 3.30 -0.56 -15.25
N THR A 181 3.74 -1.18 -16.34
CA THR A 181 3.67 -0.61 -17.69
C THR A 181 2.21 -0.35 -18.08
N ASP A 182 1.32 -1.30 -17.83
CA ASP A 182 -0.10 -1.16 -18.17
C ASP A 182 -0.79 -0.14 -17.25
N LEU A 183 -0.51 -0.15 -15.94
CA LEU A 183 -0.99 0.89 -15.02
C LEU A 183 -0.48 2.30 -15.36
N LYS A 184 0.64 2.42 -16.08
CA LYS A 184 1.16 3.71 -16.57
C LYS A 184 0.36 4.18 -17.79
N LYS A 185 -0.02 3.28 -18.71
CA LYS A 185 -0.86 3.59 -19.87
C LYS A 185 -2.26 4.04 -19.44
N GLY A 186 -2.87 3.34 -18.49
CA GLY A 186 -4.20 3.65 -17.93
C GLY A 186 -4.25 4.88 -17.02
N GLY A 187 -3.11 5.49 -16.69
CA GLY A 187 -3.04 6.59 -15.72
C GLY A 187 -3.73 7.89 -16.14
N HIS A 188 -4.08 8.06 -17.42
CA HIS A 188 -4.81 9.24 -17.91
C HIS A 188 -6.17 9.43 -17.22
N ILE A 189 -6.80 8.33 -16.75
CA ILE A 189 -8.10 8.35 -16.08
C ILE A 189 -8.17 9.31 -14.87
N TYR A 190 -7.07 9.46 -14.12
CA TYR A 190 -7.05 10.38 -12.97
C TYR A 190 -7.17 11.84 -13.40
N LYS A 191 -6.62 12.18 -14.58
CA LYS A 191 -6.74 13.52 -15.15
C LYS A 191 -8.13 13.72 -15.76
N ASP A 192 -8.60 12.75 -16.51
CA ASP A 192 -9.85 12.85 -17.27
C ASP A 192 -11.06 12.97 -16.36
N LEU A 193 -11.09 12.16 -15.28
CA LEU A 193 -12.11 12.22 -14.23
C LEU A 193 -11.77 13.21 -13.11
N LYS A 194 -10.65 13.96 -13.23
CA LYS A 194 -10.19 14.94 -12.24
C LYS A 194 -10.08 14.40 -10.82
N ILE A 195 -9.72 13.12 -10.67
CA ILE A 195 -9.58 12.46 -9.38
C ILE A 195 -8.39 13.07 -8.62
N PRO A 196 -8.61 13.64 -7.42
CA PRO A 196 -7.52 14.17 -6.61
C PRO A 196 -6.53 13.10 -6.19
N THR A 197 -5.24 13.41 -6.25
CA THR A 197 -4.17 12.43 -6.06
C THR A 197 -2.98 12.99 -5.30
N ALA A 198 -2.40 12.19 -4.40
CA ALA A 198 -1.10 12.49 -3.81
C ALA A 198 -0.28 11.22 -3.60
N SER A 199 1.04 11.36 -3.65
CA SER A 199 2.02 10.35 -3.27
C SER A 199 2.90 10.87 -2.14
N TYR A 200 2.72 10.27 -0.97
CA TYR A 200 3.52 10.51 0.22
C TYR A 200 4.73 9.59 0.22
N ARG A 201 5.92 10.16 0.35
CA ARG A 201 7.18 9.41 0.26
C ARG A 201 8.20 9.86 1.27
N SER A 202 9.14 8.97 1.60
CA SER A 202 10.30 9.33 2.41
C SER A 202 11.61 9.12 1.65
N PRO A 203 12.57 10.06 1.72
CA PRO A 203 13.88 9.86 1.11
C PRO A 203 14.77 8.86 1.86
N LEU A 204 14.30 8.30 2.98
CA LEU A 204 15.04 7.30 3.76
C LEU A 204 14.44 5.90 3.67
N ASP A 205 13.41 5.72 2.85
CA ASP A 205 12.68 4.47 2.74
C ASP A 205 13.43 3.44 1.89
N VAL A 206 14.28 2.64 2.54
CA VAL A 206 15.08 1.59 1.89
C VAL A 206 14.25 0.44 1.33
N VAL A 207 12.96 0.32 1.70
CA VAL A 207 12.05 -0.63 1.04
C VAL A 207 11.70 -0.11 -0.36
N MET A 208 11.68 1.20 -0.55
CA MET A 208 11.39 1.87 -1.82
C MET A 208 12.68 2.20 -2.57
N LEU A 209 13.48 1.19 -2.94
CA LEU A 209 14.65 1.40 -3.81
C LEU A 209 14.27 1.17 -5.28
N PRO A 210 14.62 2.07 -6.23
CA PRO A 210 15.27 3.37 -6.00
C PRO A 210 14.38 4.33 -5.20
N LEU A 211 14.93 5.24 -4.39
CA LEU A 211 14.19 6.15 -3.47
C LEU A 211 13.12 7.02 -4.15
N GLU A 212 13.22 7.12 -5.47
CA GLU A 212 12.27 7.82 -6.34
C GLU A 212 11.13 6.93 -6.85
N SER A 213 11.12 5.65 -6.50
CA SER A 213 10.09 4.68 -6.86
C SER A 213 8.68 5.18 -6.54
N PRO A 214 8.42 5.85 -5.39
CA PRO A 214 7.11 6.40 -5.10
C PRO A 214 6.75 7.67 -5.85
N LYS A 215 7.67 8.29 -6.62
CA LYS A 215 7.29 9.43 -7.46
C LYS A 215 6.20 9.02 -8.43
N TRP A 216 5.13 9.79 -8.49
CA TRP A 216 4.01 9.50 -9.38
C TRP A 216 3.60 10.73 -10.19
N GLN A 217 3.59 10.58 -11.51
CA GLN A 217 3.30 11.69 -12.43
C GLN A 217 1.86 12.19 -12.34
N HIS A 218 0.93 11.35 -11.86
CA HIS A 218 -0.48 11.69 -11.74
C HIS A 218 -0.85 12.22 -10.37
N GLY A 219 0.08 12.45 -9.45
CA GLY A 219 -0.23 12.95 -8.11
C GLY A 219 0.79 13.94 -7.57
N GLU A 220 0.38 14.73 -6.59
CA GLU A 220 1.30 15.63 -5.89
C GLU A 220 2.30 14.81 -5.05
N ASN A 221 3.60 15.05 -5.25
CA ASN A 221 4.66 14.25 -4.64
C ASN A 221 5.16 14.89 -3.34
N VAL A 222 4.53 14.53 -2.22
CA VAL A 222 4.79 15.11 -0.90
C VAL A 222 5.85 14.30 -0.14
N ARG A 223 6.88 14.98 0.35
CA ARG A 223 7.99 14.34 1.08
C ARG A 223 7.85 14.53 2.58
N PHE A 224 8.01 13.44 3.33
CA PHE A 224 8.16 13.46 4.77
C PHE A 224 9.43 12.72 5.19
N TRP A 225 10.06 13.19 6.27
CA TRP A 225 11.21 12.51 6.83
C TRP A 225 10.74 11.40 7.77
N SER A 226 10.97 10.15 7.39
CA SER A 226 10.55 8.97 8.14
C SER A 226 11.61 7.88 7.99
N PRO A 227 12.19 7.38 9.09
CA PRO A 227 13.39 6.55 9.02
C PRO A 227 13.12 5.09 8.60
N ILE A 228 11.87 4.65 8.66
CA ILE A 228 11.47 3.27 8.32
C ILE A 228 10.16 3.27 7.53
N HIS A 229 10.05 2.35 6.57
CA HIS A 229 8.90 2.22 5.65
C HIS A 229 7.51 2.35 6.32
N PRO A 230 7.17 1.59 7.39
CA PRO A 230 5.85 1.69 8.02
C PRO A 230 5.67 2.94 8.90
N ALA A 231 6.73 3.63 9.31
CA ALA A 231 6.59 4.79 10.20
C ALA A 231 5.91 5.99 9.53
N LEU A 232 5.86 6.04 8.19
CA LEU A 232 5.03 6.99 7.46
C LEU A 232 3.55 6.91 7.86
N LEU A 233 3.07 5.73 8.27
CA LEU A 233 1.69 5.54 8.73
C LEU A 233 1.41 6.24 10.07
N TRP A 234 2.44 6.65 10.80
CA TRP A 234 2.33 7.34 12.08
C TRP A 234 2.68 8.82 12.00
N GLU A 235 3.11 9.30 10.83
CA GLU A 235 3.57 10.67 10.66
C GLU A 235 2.41 11.66 10.75
N LYS A 236 2.35 12.41 11.85
CA LYS A 236 1.25 13.34 12.14
C LYS A 236 1.13 14.45 11.09
N LYS A 237 2.25 14.89 10.50
CA LYS A 237 2.22 15.89 9.42
C LYS A 237 1.55 15.33 8.17
N LEU A 238 1.79 14.05 7.86
CA LEU A 238 1.11 13.33 6.78
C LEU A 238 -0.38 13.23 7.08
N HIS A 239 -0.77 12.82 8.30
CA HIS A 239 -2.19 12.72 8.66
C HIS A 239 -2.93 14.04 8.50
N ARG A 240 -2.33 15.15 8.95
CA ARG A 240 -2.93 16.48 8.81
C ARG A 240 -3.06 16.92 7.35
N ASP A 241 -2.02 16.69 6.53
CA ASP A 241 -2.10 17.01 5.10
C ASP A 241 -3.16 16.16 4.38
N LEU A 242 -3.22 14.86 4.70
CA LEU A 242 -4.23 13.97 4.16
C LEU A 242 -5.65 14.42 4.52
N LEU A 243 -5.92 14.73 5.80
CA LEU A 243 -7.23 15.19 6.24
C LEU A 243 -7.64 16.51 5.58
N ARG A 244 -6.68 17.42 5.36
CA ARG A 244 -6.92 18.65 4.58
C ARG A 244 -7.36 18.33 3.16
N ARG A 245 -6.72 17.36 2.50
CA ARG A 245 -7.07 16.95 1.14
C ARG A 245 -8.44 16.28 1.08
N LEU A 246 -8.73 15.38 2.01
CA LEU A 246 -10.05 14.74 2.11
C LEU A 246 -11.17 15.78 2.29
N GLY A 247 -10.93 16.81 3.12
CA GLY A 247 -11.92 17.87 3.36
C GLY A 247 -12.03 18.92 2.25
N ALA A 248 -11.12 18.92 1.27
CA ALA A 248 -11.19 19.82 0.11
C ALA A 248 -12.01 19.24 -1.05
N ASN A 249 -12.40 17.96 -0.96
CA ASN A 249 -13.15 17.25 -1.99
C ASN A 249 -14.65 17.13 -1.67
N GLY A 250 -15.10 17.67 -0.53
CA GLY A 250 -16.50 17.63 -0.09
C GLY A 250 -17.15 19.00 -0.05
#